data_AF-A0A1F5BPV5-F1
#
_entry.id   AF-A0A1F5BPV5-F1
#
_cell.length_a   1.000
_cell.length_b   1.000
_cell.length_c   1.000
_cell.angle_alpha   90.00
_cell.angle_beta   90.00
_cell.angle_gamma   90.00
#
_symmetry.space_group_name_H-M   'P 1'
#
loop_
_entity.id
_entity.type
_entity.pdbx_description
1 polymer ?
#
loop_
_entity_poly.entity_id
_entity_poly.type
_entity_poly.pdbx_seq_one_letter_code
_entity_poly.pdbx_strand_id
1 'polypeptide(L)'
;MVQEIQFTLQPELLGGLGGLIPGTKGALSPFHYGDGRALTPTQIATLQRSGMLDEHGQLARGVRATLDALTTPVAYAQLRISAGSSFFEHIAYFTPGENRAILLTTVGTDVLVRDPAPADEIIEGVRQYLGDSILRGPRFKADVTYDEALALATMIDLYRRGVLRTFADGTTFTIPTFDARAIAEAAVGTPQSTQWLAGIMKMIGETYAGGVAPAFELALNSLVGAGHIICDGYQYRLGDEAALLAARLLVVDIFLLLGAGRLEPDATVTQVNLLCLQAGLHDLLTIETHNERVLFNCLSSAAVMEYVRYSLTKPDALLPEIPAPSKPICPLCRSQLSPGKKFCTKCGAPVAQAQTTSTCPQCGTTFGPEQLFCGNCGLRLS
;
A
#
# COMPACT_ATOMS: atom_id res chain seq x y z
N MET A 1 -2.71 -35.71 -7.34
CA MET A 1 -2.15 -34.60 -8.11
C MET A 1 -3.33 -33.89 -8.77
N VAL A 2 -3.60 -32.64 -8.42
CA VAL A 2 -4.61 -31.83 -9.10
C VAL A 2 -4.08 -31.57 -10.51
N GLN A 3 -4.89 -31.78 -11.54
CA GLN A 3 -4.48 -31.51 -12.91
C GLN A 3 -4.31 -29.99 -13.07
N GLU A 4 -3.10 -29.55 -13.39
CA GLU A 4 -2.84 -28.14 -13.68
C GLU A 4 -3.38 -27.77 -15.07
N ILE A 5 -4.19 -26.72 -15.11
CA ILE A 5 -4.73 -26.14 -16.34
C ILE A 5 -4.07 -24.78 -16.52
N GLN A 6 -3.52 -24.56 -17.72
CA GLN A 6 -2.92 -23.29 -18.11
C GLN A 6 -3.31 -22.95 -19.55
N PHE A 7 -3.73 -21.70 -19.76
CA PHE A 7 -3.99 -21.18 -21.10
C PHE A 7 -3.83 -19.66 -21.14
N THR A 8 -3.58 -19.14 -22.34
CA THR A 8 -3.45 -17.71 -22.59
C THR A 8 -4.63 -17.24 -23.44
N LEU A 9 -5.15 -16.05 -23.13
CA LEU A 9 -6.16 -15.39 -23.96
C LEU A 9 -5.96 -13.88 -23.99
N GLN A 10 -6.52 -13.26 -25.02
CA GLN A 10 -6.65 -11.82 -25.09
C GLN A 10 -7.74 -11.36 -24.11
N PRO A 11 -7.48 -10.34 -23.25
CA PRO A 11 -8.41 -9.85 -22.25
C PRO A 11 -9.79 -9.49 -22.83
N GLU A 12 -9.82 -8.90 -24.02
CA GLU A 12 -11.04 -8.42 -24.68
C GLU A 12 -12.00 -9.56 -25.07
N LEU A 13 -11.51 -10.81 -25.10
CA LEU A 13 -12.31 -11.99 -25.39
C LEU A 13 -13.04 -12.55 -24.16
N LEU A 14 -12.71 -12.09 -22.94
CA LEU A 14 -13.34 -12.56 -21.70
C LEU A 14 -14.86 -12.40 -21.73
N GLY A 15 -15.36 -11.21 -22.07
CA GLY A 15 -16.80 -10.96 -22.14
C GLY A 15 -17.53 -11.87 -23.14
N GLY A 16 -16.94 -12.05 -24.33
CA GLY A 16 -17.49 -12.94 -25.36
C GLY A 16 -17.48 -14.41 -24.94
N LEU A 17 -16.41 -14.89 -24.30
CA LEU A 17 -16.32 -16.23 -23.71
C LEU A 17 -17.36 -16.43 -22.60
N GLY A 18 -17.56 -15.43 -21.74
CA GLY A 18 -18.58 -15.44 -20.70
C GLY A 18 -19.99 -15.63 -21.25
N GLY A 19 -20.28 -15.07 -22.44
CA GLY A 19 -21.54 -15.25 -23.14
C GLY A 19 -21.81 -16.68 -23.63
N LEU A 20 -20.77 -17.51 -23.78
CA LEU A 20 -20.91 -18.93 -24.14
C LEU A 20 -21.19 -19.83 -22.93
N ILE A 21 -20.98 -19.33 -21.72
CA ILE A 21 -21.24 -20.07 -20.48
C ILE A 21 -22.68 -19.76 -20.04
N PRO A 22 -23.57 -20.75 -19.86
CA PRO A 22 -24.92 -20.51 -19.36
C PRO A 22 -24.94 -19.84 -17.98
N GLY A 23 -26.04 -19.15 -17.66
CA GLY A 23 -26.27 -18.55 -16.35
C GLY A 23 -25.70 -17.14 -16.16
N THR A 24 -26.13 -16.49 -15.09
CA THR A 24 -25.72 -15.13 -14.73
C THR A 24 -24.29 -15.13 -14.21
N LYS A 25 -23.54 -14.08 -14.53
CA LYS A 25 -22.18 -13.87 -14.04
C LYS A 25 -22.26 -13.06 -12.74
N GLY A 26 -21.62 -13.56 -11.68
CA GLY A 26 -21.57 -12.89 -10.39
C GLY A 26 -20.87 -11.54 -10.47
N ALA A 27 -21.06 -10.67 -9.47
CA ALA A 27 -20.54 -9.29 -9.49
C ALA A 27 -19.01 -9.23 -9.65
N LEU A 28 -18.28 -10.24 -9.15
CA LEU A 28 -16.83 -10.33 -9.21
C LEU A 28 -16.28 -11.07 -10.45
N SER A 29 -17.14 -11.55 -11.34
CA SER A 29 -16.73 -12.36 -12.50
C SER A 29 -15.83 -11.55 -13.45
N PRO A 30 -14.64 -12.05 -13.85
CA PRO A 30 -13.79 -11.40 -14.86
C PRO A 30 -14.46 -11.30 -16.24
N PHE A 31 -15.53 -12.06 -16.49
CA PHE A 31 -16.30 -11.96 -17.74
C PHE A 31 -17.11 -10.66 -17.90
N HIS A 32 -17.10 -9.76 -16.93
CA HIS A 32 -17.58 -8.39 -17.13
C HIS A 32 -16.56 -7.52 -17.89
N TYR A 33 -15.35 -8.02 -18.12
CA TYR A 33 -14.32 -7.32 -18.89
C TYR A 33 -14.61 -7.37 -20.41
N GLY A 34 -14.40 -6.25 -21.08
CA GLY A 34 -14.70 -6.07 -22.51
C GLY A 34 -16.08 -5.45 -22.75
N ASP A 35 -16.57 -5.51 -23.99
CA ASP A 35 -17.85 -4.90 -24.39
C ASP A 35 -19.05 -5.85 -24.30
N GLY A 36 -18.83 -7.08 -23.82
CA GLY A 36 -19.85 -8.12 -23.69
C GLY A 36 -20.51 -8.54 -25.01
N ARG A 37 -19.95 -8.14 -26.15
CA ARG A 37 -20.52 -8.46 -27.46
C ARG A 37 -20.28 -9.92 -27.82
N ALA A 38 -21.16 -10.45 -28.66
CA ALA A 38 -20.98 -11.77 -29.24
C ALA A 38 -19.65 -11.85 -30.00
N LEU A 39 -18.96 -12.98 -29.87
CA LEU A 39 -17.70 -13.24 -30.56
C LEU A 39 -17.90 -13.19 -32.08
N THR A 40 -17.05 -12.42 -32.76
CA THR A 40 -16.98 -12.39 -34.22
C THR A 40 -16.42 -13.70 -34.77
N PRO A 41 -16.67 -14.05 -36.06
CA PRO A 41 -16.09 -15.25 -36.67
C PRO A 41 -14.55 -15.33 -36.54
N THR A 42 -13.86 -14.18 -36.65
CA THR A 42 -12.40 -14.09 -36.48
C THR A 42 -11.96 -14.41 -35.05
N GLN A 43 -12.73 -13.96 -34.05
CA GLN A 43 -12.45 -14.24 -32.65
C GLN A 43 -12.74 -15.72 -32.31
N ILE A 44 -13.82 -16.30 -32.84
CA ILE A 44 -14.12 -17.73 -32.72
C ILE A 44 -12.97 -18.57 -33.30
N ALA A 45 -12.53 -18.27 -34.52
CA ALA A 45 -11.40 -18.96 -35.15
C ALA A 45 -10.08 -18.81 -34.37
N THR A 46 -9.90 -17.70 -33.66
CA THR A 46 -8.73 -17.49 -32.79
C THR A 46 -8.82 -18.35 -31.54
N LEU A 47 -9.99 -18.41 -30.90
CA LEU A 47 -10.23 -19.23 -29.72
C LEU A 47 -10.21 -20.74 -30.03
N GLN A 48 -10.62 -21.15 -31.23
CA GLN A 48 -10.47 -22.54 -31.69
C GLN A 48 -8.99 -22.91 -31.86
N ARG A 49 -8.20 -22.03 -32.50
CA ARG A 49 -6.75 -22.25 -32.66
C ARG A 49 -6.00 -22.30 -31.34
N SER A 50 -6.45 -21.57 -30.32
CA SER A 50 -5.88 -21.63 -28.96
C SER A 50 -6.43 -22.78 -28.11
N GLY A 51 -7.36 -23.59 -28.64
CA GLY A 51 -7.96 -24.72 -27.93
C GLY A 51 -8.99 -24.35 -26.86
N MET A 52 -9.46 -23.10 -26.84
CA MET A 52 -10.52 -22.64 -25.93
C MET A 52 -11.92 -23.06 -26.41
N LEU A 53 -12.09 -23.18 -27.73
CA LEU A 53 -13.31 -23.67 -28.36
C LEU A 53 -13.05 -24.93 -29.18
N ASP A 54 -14.05 -25.80 -29.27
CA ASP A 54 -14.06 -26.96 -30.17
C ASP A 54 -14.48 -26.59 -31.60
N GLU A 55 -14.50 -27.58 -32.49
CA GLU A 55 -14.87 -27.42 -33.91
C GLU A 55 -16.30 -26.88 -34.11
N HIS A 56 -17.17 -27.03 -33.10
CA HIS A 56 -18.55 -26.54 -33.10
C HIS A 56 -18.70 -25.17 -32.45
N GLY A 57 -17.59 -24.53 -32.05
CA GLY A 57 -17.58 -23.23 -31.39
C GLY A 57 -18.04 -23.28 -29.93
N GLN A 58 -18.08 -24.46 -29.32
CA GLN A 58 -18.42 -24.64 -27.90
C GLN A 58 -17.16 -24.65 -27.04
N LEU A 59 -17.27 -24.33 -25.75
CA LEU A 59 -16.13 -24.37 -24.84
C LEU A 59 -15.52 -25.78 -24.78
N ALA A 60 -14.21 -25.85 -25.04
CA ALA A 60 -13.46 -27.08 -25.02
C ALA A 60 -13.48 -27.72 -23.62
N ARG A 61 -13.58 -29.06 -23.58
CA ARG A 61 -13.69 -29.83 -22.33
C ARG A 61 -12.54 -29.54 -21.35
N GLY A 62 -11.33 -29.28 -21.86
CA GLY A 62 -10.13 -29.06 -21.04
C GLY A 62 -10.14 -27.75 -20.23
N VAL A 63 -10.89 -26.73 -20.66
CA VAL A 63 -10.93 -25.42 -19.99
C VAL A 63 -12.28 -25.09 -19.36
N ARG A 64 -13.31 -25.88 -19.68
CA ARG A 64 -14.68 -25.64 -19.22
C ARG A 64 -14.79 -25.51 -17.70
N ALA A 65 -14.18 -26.40 -16.94
CA ALA A 65 -14.24 -26.36 -15.47
C ALA A 65 -13.64 -25.06 -14.89
N THR A 66 -12.50 -24.61 -15.41
CA THR A 66 -11.85 -23.36 -15.01
C THR A 66 -12.71 -22.14 -15.37
N LEU A 67 -13.25 -22.10 -16.59
CA LEU A 67 -14.10 -21.00 -17.04
C LEU A 67 -15.44 -20.95 -16.28
N ASP A 68 -16.05 -22.10 -16.00
CA ASP A 68 -17.27 -22.20 -15.20
C ASP A 68 -17.02 -21.67 -13.78
N ALA A 69 -15.89 -22.01 -13.16
CA ALA A 69 -15.51 -21.54 -11.84
C ALA A 69 -15.27 -20.02 -11.76
N LEU A 70 -14.84 -19.39 -12.86
CA LEU A 70 -14.71 -17.93 -12.96
C LEU A 70 -16.05 -17.20 -13.13
N THR A 71 -17.18 -17.89 -13.30
CA THR A 71 -18.48 -17.22 -13.43
C THR A 71 -19.01 -16.62 -12.13
N THR A 72 -18.65 -17.20 -10.98
CA THR A 72 -19.19 -16.83 -9.66
C THR A 72 -18.12 -16.83 -8.56
N PRO A 73 -16.98 -16.12 -8.73
CA PRO A 73 -16.00 -15.98 -7.67
C PRO A 73 -16.62 -15.24 -6.46
N VAL A 74 -16.23 -15.66 -5.27
CA VAL A 74 -16.72 -15.08 -4.00
C VAL A 74 -15.79 -14.02 -3.44
N ALA A 75 -14.53 -14.01 -3.89
CA ALA A 75 -13.54 -13.01 -3.55
C ALA A 75 -12.48 -12.89 -4.64
N TYR A 76 -11.71 -11.81 -4.60
CA TYR A 76 -10.51 -11.64 -5.40
C TYR A 76 -9.39 -10.97 -4.60
N ALA A 77 -8.15 -11.20 -5.03
CA ALA A 77 -6.98 -10.43 -4.65
C ALA A 77 -6.24 -9.97 -5.90
N GLN A 78 -6.05 -8.66 -6.05
CA GLN A 78 -5.31 -8.03 -7.13
C GLN A 78 -4.01 -7.47 -6.59
N LEU A 79 -2.91 -7.94 -7.16
CA LEU A 79 -1.57 -7.45 -6.90
C LEU A 79 -1.04 -6.79 -8.16
N ARG A 80 -0.66 -5.53 -8.08
CA ARG A 80 0.11 -4.82 -9.10
C ARG A 80 1.44 -4.40 -8.51
N ILE A 81 2.51 -4.64 -9.24
CA ILE A 81 3.85 -4.18 -8.85
C ILE A 81 4.52 -3.51 -10.04
N SER A 82 5.06 -2.32 -9.79
CA SER A 82 5.96 -1.62 -10.70
C SER A 82 7.31 -1.54 -10.01
N ALA A 83 8.33 -2.12 -10.63
CA ALA A 83 9.70 -2.15 -10.13
C ALA A 83 10.65 -1.85 -11.29
N GLY A 84 11.16 -0.61 -11.34
CA GLY A 84 11.90 -0.12 -12.50
C GLY A 84 11.06 -0.13 -13.79
N SER A 85 11.56 -0.78 -14.85
CA SER A 85 10.84 -0.94 -16.12
C SER A 85 9.83 -2.09 -16.13
N SER A 86 9.76 -2.88 -15.06
CA SER A 86 8.92 -4.07 -14.99
C SER A 86 7.59 -3.73 -14.35
N PHE A 87 6.50 -4.15 -15.00
CA PHE A 87 5.15 -4.04 -14.47
C PHE A 87 4.51 -5.42 -14.52
N PHE A 88 3.97 -5.86 -13.39
CA PHE A 88 3.27 -7.14 -13.28
C PHE A 88 1.92 -6.92 -12.62
N GLU A 89 0.90 -7.60 -13.13
CA GLU A 89 -0.43 -7.65 -12.54
C GLU A 89 -0.86 -9.10 -12.40
N HIS A 90 -1.30 -9.44 -11.20
CA HIS A 90 -1.81 -10.75 -10.84
C HIS A 90 -3.18 -10.57 -10.18
N ILE A 91 -4.18 -11.32 -10.61
CA ILE A 91 -5.51 -11.33 -10.01
C ILE A 91 -5.86 -12.78 -9.66
N ALA A 92 -5.94 -13.09 -8.38
CA ALA A 92 -6.42 -14.36 -7.88
C ALA A 92 -7.93 -14.25 -7.65
N TYR A 93 -8.71 -15.09 -8.33
CA TYR A 93 -10.16 -15.23 -8.11
C TYR A 93 -10.43 -16.47 -7.27
N PHE A 94 -11.12 -16.30 -6.15
CA PHE A 94 -11.42 -17.38 -5.23
C PHE A 94 -12.80 -17.98 -5.53
N THR A 95 -12.84 -19.30 -5.67
CA THR A 95 -14.06 -20.04 -5.98
C THR A 95 -14.80 -20.43 -4.70
N PRO A 96 -16.14 -20.56 -4.72
CA PRO A 96 -16.90 -21.04 -3.57
C PRO A 96 -16.43 -22.44 -3.10
N GLY A 97 -16.44 -22.68 -1.79
CA GLY A 97 -16.41 -24.04 -1.20
C GLY A 97 -15.08 -24.79 -1.15
N GLU A 98 -14.11 -24.48 -2.02
CA GLU A 98 -12.90 -25.32 -2.19
C GLU A 98 -11.58 -24.69 -1.74
N ASN A 99 -11.59 -23.48 -1.17
CA ASN A 99 -10.37 -22.71 -0.84
C ASN A 99 -9.35 -22.70 -2.02
N ARG A 100 -9.88 -22.72 -3.24
CA ARG A 100 -9.15 -22.76 -4.50
C ARG A 100 -9.21 -21.38 -5.13
N ALA A 101 -8.08 -20.95 -5.68
CA ALA A 101 -8.00 -19.75 -6.47
C ALA A 101 -7.62 -20.08 -7.91
N ILE A 102 -8.05 -19.24 -8.84
CA ILE A 102 -7.62 -19.22 -10.25
C ILE A 102 -6.86 -17.91 -10.45
N LEU A 103 -5.65 -17.98 -11.00
CA LEU A 103 -4.79 -16.81 -11.19
C LEU A 103 -4.86 -16.32 -12.63
N LEU A 104 -5.12 -15.03 -12.81
CA LEU A 104 -4.93 -14.30 -14.06
C LEU A 104 -3.67 -13.44 -13.93
N THR A 105 -2.70 -13.62 -14.83
CA THR A 105 -1.46 -12.83 -14.88
C THR A 105 -1.35 -12.12 -16.21
N THR A 106 -1.13 -10.80 -16.19
CA THR A 106 -0.89 -10.04 -17.42
C THR A 106 0.50 -10.36 -17.97
N VAL A 107 0.56 -10.81 -19.23
CA VAL A 107 1.80 -11.14 -19.95
C VAL A 107 1.77 -10.46 -21.32
N GLY A 108 2.49 -9.34 -21.44
CA GLY A 108 2.40 -8.50 -22.63
C GLY A 108 1.01 -7.89 -22.77
N THR A 109 0.32 -8.19 -23.87
CA THR A 109 -1.08 -7.79 -24.10
C THR A 109 -2.09 -8.88 -23.72
N ASP A 110 -1.61 -10.06 -23.37
CA ASP A 110 -2.47 -11.21 -23.09
C ASP A 110 -2.57 -11.46 -21.58
N VAL A 111 -3.52 -12.32 -21.20
CA VAL A 111 -3.65 -12.83 -19.83
C VAL A 111 -3.40 -14.32 -19.83
N LEU A 112 -2.47 -14.73 -18.97
CA LEU A 112 -2.21 -16.11 -18.61
C LEU A 112 -3.13 -16.54 -17.47
N VAL A 113 -3.95 -17.56 -17.70
CA VAL A 113 -4.79 -18.19 -16.68
C VAL A 113 -4.11 -19.45 -16.19
N ARG A 114 -3.97 -19.59 -14.86
CA ARG A 114 -3.47 -20.81 -14.20
C ARG A 114 -4.43 -21.27 -13.11
N ASP A 115 -4.71 -22.55 -13.12
CA ASP A 115 -5.67 -23.20 -12.24
C ASP A 115 -5.15 -24.59 -11.80
N PRO A 116 -4.84 -24.79 -10.50
CA PRO A 116 -4.98 -23.82 -9.41
C PRO A 116 -3.97 -22.66 -9.50
N ALA A 117 -4.27 -21.57 -8.78
CA ALA A 117 -3.40 -20.41 -8.67
C ALA A 117 -2.05 -20.77 -7.99
N PRO A 118 -0.91 -20.50 -8.64
CA PRO A 118 0.42 -20.75 -8.09
C PRO A 118 0.86 -19.63 -7.11
N ALA A 119 0.12 -19.44 -6.02
CA ALA A 119 0.32 -18.29 -5.11
C ALA A 119 1.76 -18.19 -4.57
N ASP A 120 2.40 -19.31 -4.24
CA ASP A 120 3.79 -19.33 -3.74
C ASP A 120 4.79 -18.79 -4.77
N GLU A 121 4.59 -19.04 -6.07
CA GLU A 121 5.43 -18.48 -7.12
C GLU A 121 5.30 -16.96 -7.19
N ILE A 122 4.08 -16.44 -7.02
CA ILE A 122 3.81 -14.99 -7.04
C ILE A 122 4.41 -14.32 -5.80
N ILE A 123 4.22 -14.91 -4.63
CA ILE A 123 4.79 -14.42 -3.37
C ILE A 123 6.32 -14.38 -3.47
N GLU A 124 6.94 -15.45 -3.98
CA GLU A 124 8.38 -15.49 -4.19
C GLU A 124 8.84 -14.43 -5.20
N GLY A 125 8.09 -14.21 -6.29
CA GLY A 125 8.34 -13.15 -7.25
C GLY A 125 8.32 -11.75 -6.62
N VAL A 126 7.33 -11.44 -5.77
CA VAL A 126 7.28 -10.15 -5.05
C VAL A 126 8.46 -10.01 -4.08
N ARG A 127 8.83 -11.10 -3.39
CA ARG A 127 9.96 -11.12 -2.46
C ARG A 127 11.28 -10.69 -3.11
N GLN A 128 11.49 -11.02 -4.39
CA GLN A 128 12.69 -10.64 -5.13
C GLN A 128 12.80 -9.12 -5.35
N TYR A 129 11.68 -8.41 -5.40
CA TYR A 129 11.66 -6.94 -5.56
C TYR A 129 11.62 -6.23 -4.21
N LEU A 130 10.68 -6.62 -3.34
CA LEU A 130 10.39 -5.90 -2.10
C LEU A 130 11.40 -6.25 -0.98
N GLY A 131 11.95 -7.47 -1.00
CA GLY A 131 12.68 -8.08 0.11
C GLY A 131 11.77 -8.71 1.17
N ASP A 132 12.38 -9.25 2.23
CA ASP A 132 11.68 -9.90 3.37
C ASP A 132 12.32 -9.56 4.73
N SER A 133 12.91 -8.37 4.82
CA SER A 133 13.51 -7.88 6.06
C SER A 133 12.43 -7.51 7.09
N ILE A 134 12.68 -7.86 8.35
CA ILE A 134 11.93 -7.36 9.51
C ILE A 134 12.34 -5.95 9.93
N LEU A 135 13.47 -5.45 9.41
CA LEU A 135 13.94 -4.11 9.68
C LEU A 135 13.04 -3.10 8.97
N ARG A 136 12.80 -1.98 9.65
CA ARG A 136 12.07 -0.83 9.15
C ARG A 136 12.91 0.41 9.40
N GLY A 137 12.99 1.29 8.40
CA GLY A 137 13.64 2.58 8.47
C GLY A 137 12.84 3.56 9.35
N PRO A 138 12.15 4.56 8.76
CA PRO A 138 11.36 5.51 9.53
C PRO A 138 10.22 4.82 10.29
N ARG A 139 9.93 5.31 11.50
CA ARG A 139 8.78 4.89 12.30
C ARG A 139 7.67 5.94 12.21
N PHE A 140 7.20 6.21 11.01
CA PHE A 140 6.15 7.20 10.78
C PHE A 140 4.78 6.52 10.70
N LYS A 141 3.78 7.10 11.38
CA LYS A 141 2.37 6.72 11.28
C LYS A 141 1.49 7.96 11.41
N ALA A 142 0.54 8.13 10.49
CA ALA A 142 -0.44 9.20 10.53
C ALA A 142 -1.80 8.66 10.09
N ASP A 143 -2.81 8.81 10.94
CA ASP A 143 -4.20 8.46 10.65
C ASP A 143 -5.00 9.76 10.58
N VAL A 144 -5.28 10.20 9.36
CA VAL A 144 -5.66 11.57 9.05
C VAL A 144 -6.85 11.61 8.09
N THR A 145 -7.52 12.76 8.01
CA THR A 145 -8.52 13.02 6.96
C THR A 145 -7.84 13.15 5.59
N TYR A 146 -8.63 13.12 4.52
CA TYR A 146 -8.08 13.32 3.17
C TYR A 146 -7.39 14.68 2.99
N ASP A 147 -7.97 15.78 3.49
CA ASP A 147 -7.37 17.12 3.37
C ASP A 147 -6.05 17.22 4.14
N GLU A 148 -5.98 16.64 5.33
CA GLU A 148 -4.76 16.49 6.11
C GLU A 148 -3.72 15.63 5.39
N ALA A 149 -4.15 14.52 4.78
CA ALA A 149 -3.29 13.65 3.99
C ALA A 149 -2.67 14.37 2.79
N LEU A 150 -3.48 15.14 2.05
CA LEU A 150 -3.02 15.93 0.91
C LEU A 150 -2.03 17.01 1.33
N ALA A 151 -2.31 17.75 2.42
CA ALA A 151 -1.41 18.76 2.95
C ALA A 151 -0.07 18.15 3.41
N LEU A 152 -0.12 17.07 4.18
CA LEU A 152 1.05 16.37 4.70
C LEU A 152 1.91 15.76 3.58
N ALA A 153 1.26 15.08 2.62
CA ALA A 153 1.91 14.54 1.44
C ALA A 153 2.61 15.63 0.61
N THR A 154 1.96 16.78 0.44
CA THR A 154 2.54 17.93 -0.27
C THR A 154 3.77 18.46 0.45
N MET A 155 3.74 18.60 1.78
CA MET A 155 4.90 19.04 2.55
C MET A 155 6.05 18.02 2.51
N ILE A 156 5.75 16.71 2.53
CA ILE A 156 6.74 15.65 2.33
C ILE A 156 7.39 15.77 0.95
N ASP A 157 6.61 15.95 -0.11
CA ASP A 157 7.13 16.13 -1.46
C ASP A 157 8.02 17.39 -1.60
N LEU A 158 7.60 18.50 -0.99
CA LEU A 158 8.39 19.74 -0.97
C LEU A 158 9.73 19.56 -0.24
N TYR A 159 9.74 18.84 0.89
CA TYR A 159 10.96 18.50 1.62
C TYR A 159 11.87 17.61 0.78
N ARG A 160 11.34 16.51 0.22
CA ARG A 160 12.07 15.58 -0.66
C ARG A 160 12.73 16.31 -1.82
N ARG A 161 11.98 17.22 -2.47
CA ARG A 161 12.49 18.06 -3.55
C ARG A 161 13.62 18.98 -3.10
N GLY A 162 13.53 19.53 -1.88
CA GLY A 162 14.61 20.30 -1.27
C GLY A 162 15.90 19.48 -1.13
N VAL A 163 15.78 18.26 -0.58
CA VAL A 163 16.93 17.35 -0.44
C VAL A 163 17.54 17.02 -1.80
N LEU A 164 16.73 16.62 -2.77
CA LEU A 164 17.21 16.25 -4.11
C LEU A 164 17.91 17.42 -4.82
N ARG A 165 17.40 18.64 -4.69
CA ARG A 165 18.08 19.84 -5.21
C ARG A 165 19.43 20.05 -4.54
N THR A 166 19.52 19.91 -3.22
CA THR A 166 20.79 20.09 -2.51
C THR A 166 21.85 19.07 -2.91
N PHE A 167 21.44 17.83 -3.22
CA PHE A 167 22.34 16.83 -3.80
C PHE A 167 22.80 17.21 -5.21
N ALA A 168 21.89 17.68 -6.06
CA ALA A 168 22.22 18.13 -7.42
C ALA A 168 23.18 19.34 -7.41
N ASP A 169 22.96 20.27 -6.49
CA ASP A 169 23.71 21.52 -6.40
C ASP A 169 24.99 21.40 -5.55
N GLY A 170 25.19 20.29 -4.83
CA GLY A 170 26.31 20.09 -3.91
C GLY A 170 26.28 21.02 -2.69
N THR A 171 25.09 21.43 -2.24
CA THR A 171 24.91 22.39 -1.14
C THR A 171 24.44 21.73 0.15
N THR A 172 24.54 22.45 1.26
CA THR A 172 24.03 21.98 2.56
C THR A 172 22.51 22.08 2.58
N PHE A 173 21.85 20.97 2.95
CA PHE A 173 20.41 20.97 3.13
C PHE A 173 19.99 21.84 4.32
N THR A 174 19.06 22.76 4.05
CA THR A 174 18.37 23.55 5.07
C THR A 174 16.93 23.06 5.16
N ILE A 175 16.44 22.90 6.39
CA ILE A 175 15.05 22.47 6.62
C ILE A 175 14.13 23.54 6.05
N PRO A 176 13.30 23.23 5.05
CA PRO A 176 12.47 24.24 4.42
C PRO A 176 11.26 24.55 5.31
N THR A 177 10.85 25.81 5.27
CA THR A 177 9.59 26.30 5.84
C THR A 177 8.72 26.88 4.73
N PHE A 178 7.41 26.80 4.89
CA PHE A 178 6.44 27.26 3.89
C PHE A 178 5.27 27.98 4.56
N ASP A 179 4.72 29.02 3.93
CA ASP A 179 3.41 29.53 4.32
C ASP A 179 2.28 28.64 3.75
N ALA A 180 1.06 28.81 4.28
CA ALA A 180 -0.10 28.00 3.86
C ALA A 180 -0.41 28.14 2.36
N ARG A 181 -0.20 29.32 1.77
CA ARG A 181 -0.46 29.57 0.36
C ARG A 181 0.50 28.78 -0.52
N ALA A 182 1.79 28.78 -0.20
CA ALA A 182 2.81 28.04 -0.93
C ALA A 182 2.55 26.52 -0.90
N ILE A 183 2.07 25.99 0.23
CA ILE A 183 1.70 24.58 0.34
C ILE A 183 0.47 24.28 -0.54
N ALA A 184 -0.58 25.11 -0.49
CA ALA A 184 -1.77 24.92 -1.31
C ALA A 184 -1.47 25.02 -2.83
N GLU A 185 -0.68 26.00 -3.25
CA GLU A 185 -0.22 26.16 -4.64
C GLU A 185 0.59 24.94 -5.10
N ALA A 186 1.47 24.42 -4.24
CA ALA A 186 2.23 23.21 -4.53
C ALA A 186 1.32 21.98 -4.65
N ALA A 187 0.32 21.85 -3.78
CA ALA A 187 -0.66 20.75 -3.85
C ALA A 187 -1.36 20.78 -5.21
N VAL A 188 -1.84 21.93 -5.68
CA VAL A 188 -2.48 22.08 -7.00
C VAL A 188 -1.51 21.76 -8.14
N GLY A 189 -0.30 22.33 -8.11
CA GLY A 189 0.69 22.19 -9.19
C GLY A 189 1.37 20.82 -9.27
N THR A 190 1.18 19.95 -8.28
CA THR A 190 1.82 18.63 -8.25
C THR A 190 1.35 17.73 -9.40
N PRO A 191 2.27 17.16 -10.21
CA PRO A 191 1.93 16.19 -11.27
C PRO A 191 1.25 14.93 -10.73
N GLN A 192 0.36 14.34 -11.53
CA GLN A 192 -0.21 13.01 -11.24
C GLN A 192 0.79 11.92 -11.62
N SER A 193 1.71 11.63 -10.71
CA SER A 193 2.71 10.57 -10.85
C SER A 193 2.97 9.92 -9.49
N THR A 194 3.31 8.64 -9.49
CA THR A 194 3.64 7.84 -8.30
C THR A 194 4.91 8.30 -7.57
N GLN A 195 5.71 9.19 -8.17
CA GLN A 195 6.82 9.83 -7.47
C GLN A 195 6.38 10.88 -6.45
N TRP A 196 5.17 11.41 -6.59
CA TRP A 196 4.65 12.49 -5.75
C TRP A 196 3.57 11.93 -4.82
N LEU A 197 3.75 12.04 -3.51
CA LEU A 197 2.73 11.62 -2.55
C LEU A 197 1.45 12.43 -2.73
N ALA A 198 1.54 13.74 -2.97
CA ALA A 198 0.36 14.56 -3.26
C ALA A 198 -0.29 14.19 -4.60
N GLY A 199 0.51 13.75 -5.58
CA GLY A 199 0.00 13.17 -6.84
C GLY A 199 -0.78 11.88 -6.60
N ILE A 200 -0.29 11.01 -5.71
CA ILE A 200 -0.99 9.80 -5.27
C ILE A 200 -2.30 10.14 -4.55
N MET A 201 -2.30 11.11 -3.64
CA MET A 201 -3.54 11.56 -2.96
C MET A 201 -4.60 11.98 -3.99
N LYS A 202 -4.22 12.78 -5.00
CA LYS A 202 -5.13 13.18 -6.09
C LYS A 202 -5.66 12.03 -6.94
N MET A 203 -4.93 10.92 -7.03
CA MET A 203 -5.41 9.72 -7.76
C MET A 203 -6.38 8.89 -6.91
N ILE A 204 -6.24 8.96 -5.57
CA ILE A 204 -7.07 8.21 -4.62
C ILE A 204 -8.39 8.94 -4.32
N GLY A 205 -8.34 10.25 -4.11
CA GLY A 205 -9.53 11.06 -3.81
C GLY A 205 -10.07 11.82 -5.02
N GLU A 206 -10.99 12.76 -4.77
CA GLU A 206 -11.51 13.65 -5.79
C GLU A 206 -10.47 14.71 -6.21
N THR A 207 -10.65 15.26 -7.41
CA THR A 207 -9.75 16.31 -7.93
C THR A 207 -9.84 17.56 -7.05
N TYR A 208 -8.76 17.86 -6.32
CA TYR A 208 -8.65 19.08 -5.52
C TYR A 208 -8.61 20.33 -6.43
N ALA A 209 -9.62 21.19 -6.32
CA ALA A 209 -9.82 22.35 -7.18
C ALA A 209 -8.95 23.58 -6.82
N GLY A 210 -8.19 23.54 -5.73
CA GLY A 210 -7.19 24.56 -5.36
C GLY A 210 -7.63 25.66 -4.40
N GLY A 211 -6.65 26.50 -4.00
CA GLY A 211 -6.80 27.64 -3.09
C GLY A 211 -6.52 27.33 -1.62
N VAL A 212 -6.35 28.36 -0.78
CA VAL A 212 -6.35 28.19 0.69
C VAL A 212 -7.80 28.17 1.14
N ALA A 213 -8.49 27.07 0.87
CA ALA A 213 -9.84 26.88 1.39
C ALA A 213 -9.78 26.82 2.93
N PRO A 214 -10.82 27.26 3.66
CA PRO A 214 -10.86 27.14 5.12
C PRO A 214 -10.57 25.71 5.62
N ALA A 215 -10.98 24.70 4.85
CA ALA A 215 -10.67 23.30 5.11
C ALA A 215 -9.16 22.99 5.11
N PHE A 216 -8.38 23.64 4.24
CA PHE A 216 -6.94 23.44 4.15
C PHE A 216 -6.19 24.06 5.34
N GLU A 217 -6.59 25.25 5.80
CA GLU A 217 -6.03 25.83 7.02
C GLU A 217 -6.39 25.01 8.27
N LEU A 218 -7.62 24.52 8.34
CA LEU A 218 -8.05 23.60 9.41
C LEU A 218 -7.21 22.32 9.40
N ALA A 219 -6.93 21.76 8.22
CA ALA A 219 -6.05 20.59 8.07
C ALA A 219 -4.63 20.87 8.58
N LEU A 220 -4.01 22.01 8.21
CA LEU A 220 -2.69 22.40 8.73
C LEU A 220 -2.69 22.55 10.25
N ASN A 221 -3.70 23.21 10.82
CA ASN A 221 -3.82 23.37 12.27
C ASN A 221 -3.98 22.03 12.99
N SER A 222 -4.76 21.11 12.41
CA SER A 222 -4.93 19.75 12.93
C SER A 222 -3.62 18.97 12.90
N LEU A 223 -2.87 19.02 11.79
CA LEU A 223 -1.56 18.40 11.65
C LEU A 223 -0.52 18.95 12.64
N VAL A 224 -0.58 20.26 12.96
CA VAL A 224 0.23 20.87 14.02
C VAL A 224 -0.15 20.28 15.37
N GLY A 225 -1.44 20.20 15.68
CA GLY A 225 -1.94 19.60 16.92
C GLY A 225 -1.54 18.14 17.09
N ALA A 226 -1.44 17.38 15.99
CA ALA A 226 -0.98 16.00 15.95
C ALA A 226 0.56 15.85 15.98
N GLY A 227 1.32 16.93 15.81
CA GLY A 227 2.78 16.92 15.79
C GLY A 227 3.41 16.40 14.49
N HIS A 228 2.61 16.18 13.43
CA HIS A 228 3.12 15.79 12.11
C HIS A 228 3.81 16.95 11.40
N ILE A 229 3.39 18.18 11.69
CA ILE A 229 4.04 19.41 11.24
C ILE A 229 4.21 20.36 12.42
N ILE A 230 5.08 21.36 12.27
CA ILE A 230 5.38 22.39 13.26
C ILE A 230 5.10 23.74 12.61
N CYS A 231 4.43 24.63 13.36
CA CYS A 231 4.16 26.00 12.94
C CYS A 231 4.94 26.97 13.83
N ASP A 232 5.67 27.91 13.20
CA ASP A 232 6.33 29.04 13.84
C ASP A 232 5.87 30.33 13.15
N GLY A 233 5.05 31.12 13.84
CA GLY A 233 4.34 32.26 13.26
C GLY A 233 3.39 31.83 12.14
N TYR A 234 3.74 32.14 10.89
CA TYR A 234 2.99 31.76 9.68
C TYR A 234 3.73 30.76 8.79
N GLN A 235 4.79 30.15 9.33
CA GLN A 235 5.69 29.26 8.61
C GLN A 235 5.57 27.84 9.15
N TYR A 236 5.30 26.90 8.26
CA TYR A 236 5.13 25.48 8.54
C TYR A 236 6.34 24.68 8.07
N ARG A 237 6.74 23.70 8.86
CA ARG A 237 7.73 22.67 8.48
C ARG A 237 7.28 21.30 8.95
N LEU A 238 7.86 20.23 8.39
CA LEU A 238 7.60 18.88 8.88
C LEU A 238 8.08 18.70 10.33
N GLY A 239 7.32 17.93 11.11
CA GLY A 239 7.77 17.38 12.38
C GLY A 239 8.82 16.28 12.17
N ASP A 240 9.53 15.90 13.24
CA ASP A 240 10.74 15.08 13.13
C ASP A 240 10.51 13.72 12.45
N GLU A 241 9.42 13.01 12.76
CA GLU A 241 9.10 11.71 12.14
C GLU A 241 8.75 11.85 10.65
N ALA A 242 7.98 12.87 10.29
CA ALA A 242 7.61 13.15 8.90
C ALA A 242 8.81 13.63 8.08
N ALA A 243 9.69 14.45 8.68
CA ALA A 243 10.93 14.88 8.06
C ALA A 243 11.89 13.71 7.84
N LEU A 244 12.00 12.78 8.80
CA LEU A 244 12.80 11.57 8.65
C LEU A 244 12.25 10.66 7.53
N LEU A 245 10.93 10.48 7.48
CA LEU A 245 10.28 9.79 6.35
C LEU A 245 10.64 10.47 5.03
N ALA A 246 10.48 11.79 4.92
CA ALA A 246 10.78 12.54 3.70
C ALA A 246 12.26 12.41 3.28
N ALA A 247 13.19 12.43 4.24
CA ALA A 247 14.62 12.28 3.97
C ALA A 247 15.02 10.86 3.52
N ARG A 248 14.20 9.85 3.82
CA ARG A 248 14.44 8.44 3.47
C ARG A 248 13.69 8.02 2.20
N LEU A 249 12.49 8.55 1.97
CA LEU A 249 11.63 8.27 0.82
C LEU A 249 11.94 9.18 -0.38
N LEU A 250 13.20 9.38 -0.77
CA LEU A 250 13.56 10.41 -1.76
C LEU A 250 13.04 10.10 -3.17
N VAL A 251 13.40 8.93 -3.71
CA VAL A 251 12.97 8.45 -5.03
C VAL A 251 12.26 7.14 -4.83
N VAL A 252 10.99 7.05 -5.23
CA VAL A 252 10.21 5.81 -5.13
C VAL A 252 10.68 4.89 -6.26
N ASP A 253 11.21 3.72 -5.93
CA ASP A 253 11.68 2.75 -6.91
C ASP A 253 10.62 1.67 -7.17
N ILE A 254 9.93 1.24 -6.11
CA ILE A 254 8.88 0.23 -6.21
C ILE A 254 7.55 0.82 -5.73
N PHE A 255 6.52 0.56 -6.53
CA PHE A 255 5.12 0.80 -6.20
C PHE A 255 4.40 -0.55 -6.23
N LEU A 256 3.75 -0.92 -5.13
CA LEU A 256 2.96 -2.13 -5.01
C LEU A 256 1.55 -1.75 -4.60
N LEU A 257 0.55 -2.10 -5.41
CA LEU A 257 -0.85 -1.98 -5.06
C LEU A 257 -1.41 -3.37 -4.78
N LEU A 258 -2.00 -3.54 -3.60
CA LEU A 258 -2.70 -4.74 -3.20
C LEU A 258 -4.16 -4.39 -2.92
N GLY A 259 -5.05 -4.86 -3.78
CA GLY A 259 -6.49 -4.79 -3.61
C GLY A 259 -7.05 -6.16 -3.24
N ALA A 260 -8.01 -6.20 -2.32
CA ALA A 260 -8.78 -7.40 -2.03
C ALA A 260 -10.25 -7.04 -1.96
N GLY A 261 -11.10 -7.88 -2.54
CA GLY A 261 -12.55 -7.67 -2.50
C GLY A 261 -13.32 -8.96 -2.29
N ARG A 262 -14.44 -8.86 -1.60
CA ARG A 262 -15.28 -9.99 -1.21
C ARG A 262 -16.74 -9.68 -1.48
N LEU A 263 -17.47 -10.67 -1.99
CA LEU A 263 -18.91 -10.61 -2.16
C LEU A 263 -19.59 -10.84 -0.80
N GLU A 264 -20.42 -9.89 -0.39
CA GLU A 264 -21.22 -9.97 0.83
C GLU A 264 -22.55 -10.71 0.59
N PRO A 265 -23.21 -11.21 1.66
CA PRO A 265 -24.49 -11.90 1.55
C PRO A 265 -25.62 -11.09 0.89
N ASP A 266 -25.54 -9.75 0.92
CA ASP A 266 -26.48 -8.82 0.29
C ASP A 266 -26.13 -8.50 -1.19
N ALA A 267 -25.17 -9.23 -1.76
CA ALA A 267 -24.63 -9.08 -3.11
C ALA A 267 -23.85 -7.76 -3.35
N THR A 268 -23.52 -7.00 -2.30
CA THR A 268 -22.55 -5.91 -2.38
C THR A 268 -21.12 -6.44 -2.36
N VAL A 269 -20.16 -5.62 -2.80
CA VAL A 269 -18.74 -5.97 -2.76
C VAL A 269 -18.04 -5.07 -1.76
N THR A 270 -17.51 -5.66 -0.69
CA THR A 270 -16.58 -4.97 0.21
C THR A 270 -15.19 -5.05 -0.40
N GLN A 271 -14.49 -3.92 -0.50
CA GLN A 271 -13.13 -3.86 -1.04
C GLN A 271 -12.21 -3.03 -0.16
N VAL A 272 -10.94 -3.42 -0.13
CA VAL A 272 -9.87 -2.72 0.59
C VAL A 272 -8.64 -2.64 -0.30
N ASN A 273 -7.92 -1.52 -0.20
CA ASN A 273 -6.71 -1.29 -0.97
C ASN A 273 -5.58 -0.83 -0.05
N LEU A 274 -4.41 -1.43 -0.24
CA LEU A 274 -3.15 -1.00 0.34
C LEU A 274 -2.19 -0.65 -0.79
N LEU A 275 -1.68 0.56 -0.74
CA LEU A 275 -0.58 1.00 -1.57
C LEU A 275 0.70 0.96 -0.73
N CYS A 276 1.75 0.29 -1.21
CA CYS A 276 3.09 0.34 -0.66
C CYS A 276 4.04 1.05 -1.63
N LEU A 277 4.79 2.03 -1.13
CA LEU A 277 5.85 2.73 -1.83
C LEU A 277 7.18 2.38 -1.17
N GLN A 278 8.20 2.05 -1.96
CA GLN A 278 9.54 1.75 -1.46
C GLN A 278 10.56 2.63 -2.17
N ALA A 279 11.40 3.32 -1.40
CA ALA A 279 12.54 4.10 -1.91
C ALA A 279 13.90 3.47 -1.59
N GLY A 280 13.94 2.59 -0.58
CA GLY A 280 15.12 1.87 -0.16
C GLY A 280 14.71 0.57 0.53
N LEU A 281 15.68 -0.30 0.80
CA LEU A 281 15.41 -1.67 1.29
C LEU A 281 14.54 -1.71 2.56
N HIS A 282 14.62 -0.70 3.43
CA HIS A 282 13.84 -0.62 4.68
C HIS A 282 12.91 0.60 4.73
N ASP A 283 12.85 1.37 3.64
CA ASP A 283 12.13 2.63 3.56
C ASP A 283 10.83 2.42 2.78
N LEU A 284 9.88 1.75 3.43
CA LEU A 284 8.56 1.42 2.89
C LEU A 284 7.48 2.25 3.57
N LEU A 285 6.67 2.95 2.78
CA LEU A 285 5.48 3.68 3.22
C LEU A 285 4.24 3.00 2.66
N THR A 286 3.36 2.53 3.54
CA THR A 286 2.02 2.10 3.16
C THR A 286 1.01 3.23 3.31
N ILE A 287 0.04 3.23 2.41
CA ILE A 287 -1.10 4.14 2.35
C ILE A 287 -2.33 3.27 2.21
N GLU A 288 -3.18 3.29 3.23
CA GLU A 288 -4.46 2.59 3.25
C GLU A 288 -5.57 3.63 3.28
N THR A 289 -6.62 3.40 2.50
CA THR A 289 -7.81 4.26 2.51
C THR A 289 -9.02 3.48 2.98
N HIS A 290 -9.70 4.04 3.98
CA HIS A 290 -10.92 3.47 4.53
C HIS A 290 -11.88 4.59 4.89
N ASN A 291 -13.01 4.64 4.19
CA ASN A 291 -13.98 5.75 4.25
C ASN A 291 -13.30 7.09 3.92
N GLU A 292 -13.42 8.08 4.80
CA GLU A 292 -12.85 9.43 4.65
C GLU A 292 -11.45 9.57 5.31
N ARG A 293 -10.85 8.44 5.73
CA ARG A 293 -9.57 8.43 6.44
C ARG A 293 -8.47 7.80 5.58
N VAL A 294 -7.29 8.37 5.71
CA VAL A 294 -6.06 7.90 5.08
C VAL A 294 -5.07 7.54 6.17
N LEU A 295 -4.59 6.30 6.14
CA LEU A 295 -3.57 5.81 7.05
C LEU A 295 -2.23 5.74 6.30
N PHE A 296 -1.32 6.63 6.67
CA PHE A 296 0.10 6.48 6.35
C PHE A 296 0.77 5.64 7.43
N ASN A 297 1.52 4.63 7.04
CA ASN A 297 2.25 3.80 7.99
C ASN A 297 3.54 3.27 7.37
N CYS A 298 4.67 3.45 8.05
CA CYS A 298 5.88 2.78 7.63
C CYS A 298 5.85 1.33 8.11
N LEU A 299 6.05 0.38 7.20
CA LEU A 299 6.11 -1.05 7.52
C LEU A 299 7.47 -1.63 7.14
N SER A 300 7.79 -2.81 7.66
CA SER A 300 8.92 -3.59 7.13
C SER A 300 8.47 -4.35 5.89
N SER A 301 9.42 -4.73 5.03
CA SER A 301 9.12 -5.58 3.87
C SER A 301 8.46 -6.90 4.28
N ALA A 302 8.89 -7.52 5.39
CA ALA A 302 8.27 -8.74 5.90
C ALA A 302 6.78 -8.54 6.27
N ALA A 303 6.42 -7.40 6.85
CA ALA A 303 5.02 -7.09 7.16
C ALA A 303 4.18 -6.88 5.90
N VAL A 304 4.72 -6.22 4.87
CA VAL A 304 4.05 -6.08 3.57
C VAL A 304 3.94 -7.43 2.85
N MET A 305 4.96 -8.29 2.94
CA MET A 305 4.92 -9.64 2.40
C MET A 305 3.84 -10.50 3.07
N GLU A 306 3.57 -10.30 4.36
CA GLU A 306 2.46 -10.99 5.03
C GLU A 306 1.10 -10.54 4.49
N TYR A 307 0.91 -9.25 4.18
CA TYR A 307 -0.30 -8.80 3.46
C TYR A 307 -0.45 -9.51 2.11
N VAL A 308 0.62 -9.55 1.31
CA VAL A 308 0.61 -10.22 0.00
C VAL A 308 0.26 -11.70 0.13
N ARG A 309 0.92 -12.40 1.05
CA ARG A 309 0.65 -13.83 1.33
C ARG A 309 -0.80 -14.04 1.76
N TYR A 310 -1.26 -13.24 2.73
CA TYR A 310 -2.61 -13.36 3.28
C TYR A 310 -3.67 -13.14 2.20
N SER A 311 -3.55 -12.08 1.39
CA SER A 311 -4.49 -11.79 0.31
C SER A 311 -4.48 -12.83 -0.80
N LEU A 312 -3.33 -13.39 -1.18
CA LEU A 312 -3.24 -14.37 -2.28
C LEU A 312 -3.66 -15.80 -1.89
N THR A 313 -3.75 -16.10 -0.59
CA THR A 313 -3.98 -17.49 -0.12
C THR A 313 -5.26 -17.67 0.69
N LYS A 314 -5.95 -16.59 1.07
CA LYS A 314 -7.15 -16.66 1.89
C LYS A 314 -8.35 -16.02 1.17
N PRO A 315 -9.41 -16.79 0.85
CA PRO A 315 -10.58 -16.29 0.14
C PRO A 315 -11.43 -15.32 0.97
N ASP A 316 -11.47 -15.50 2.29
CA ASP A 316 -12.28 -14.68 3.19
C ASP A 316 -11.54 -13.43 3.71
N ALA A 317 -10.32 -13.23 3.24
CA ALA A 317 -9.42 -12.19 3.73
C ALA A 317 -9.65 -10.84 3.04
N LEU A 318 -10.29 -9.91 3.75
CA LEU A 318 -9.91 -8.51 3.61
C LEU A 318 -8.53 -8.33 4.26
N LEU A 319 -7.75 -7.35 3.78
CA LEU A 319 -6.43 -7.03 4.35
C LEU A 319 -6.51 -7.00 5.89
N PRO A 320 -5.65 -7.75 6.60
CA PRO A 320 -5.72 -7.81 8.05
C PRO A 320 -5.47 -6.42 8.63
N GLU A 321 -6.24 -6.04 9.65
CA GLU A 321 -5.84 -4.92 10.49
C GLU A 321 -4.51 -5.31 11.17
N ILE A 322 -3.37 -4.75 10.73
CA ILE A 322 -2.16 -4.86 11.54
C ILE A 322 -2.44 -4.10 12.82
N PRO A 323 -2.42 -4.77 13.99
CA PRO A 323 -2.65 -4.08 15.24
C PRO A 323 -1.63 -2.94 15.36
N ALA A 324 -2.13 -1.71 15.54
CA ALA A 324 -1.31 -0.61 15.99
C ALA A 324 -0.49 -1.09 17.21
N PRO A 325 0.77 -0.63 17.41
CA PRO A 325 1.44 -0.89 18.67
C PRO A 325 0.49 -0.46 19.79
N SER A 326 -0.02 -1.44 20.53
CA SER A 326 -1.08 -1.24 21.52
C SER A 326 -0.63 -0.13 22.46
N LYS A 327 -1.44 0.91 22.64
CA LYS A 327 -1.10 2.00 23.57
C LYS A 327 -0.74 1.35 24.90
N PRO A 328 0.42 1.67 25.49
CA PRO A 328 0.90 0.95 26.66
C PRO A 328 -0.15 0.99 27.76
N ILE A 329 -0.39 -0.15 28.38
CA ILE A 329 -1.41 -0.31 29.42
C ILE A 329 -0.72 -0.24 30.78
N CYS A 330 -1.29 0.49 31.72
CA CYS A 330 -0.76 0.55 33.08
C CYS A 330 -0.72 -0.86 33.70
N PRO A 331 0.46 -1.34 34.17
CA PRO A 331 0.56 -2.69 34.73
C PRO A 331 -0.24 -2.85 36.04
N LEU A 332 -0.56 -1.75 36.72
CA LEU A 332 -1.28 -1.78 37.99
C LEU A 332 -2.81 -1.71 37.83
N CYS A 333 -3.32 -0.75 37.06
CA CYS A 333 -4.78 -0.48 36.98
C CYS A 333 -5.40 -0.77 35.61
N ARG A 334 -4.59 -1.23 34.65
CA ARG A 334 -4.99 -1.54 33.27
C ARG A 334 -5.61 -0.39 32.47
N SER A 335 -5.43 0.86 32.89
CA SER A 335 -5.85 2.00 32.08
C SER A 335 -4.87 2.26 30.94
N GLN A 336 -5.38 2.79 29.83
CA GLN A 336 -4.56 3.25 28.71
C GLN A 336 -3.63 4.39 29.14
N LEU A 337 -2.34 4.31 28.80
CA LEU A 337 -1.35 5.34 29.12
C LEU A 337 -1.22 6.33 27.94
N SER A 338 -1.14 7.62 28.27
CA SER A 338 -0.81 8.65 27.29
C SER A 338 0.71 8.66 27.02
N PRO A 339 1.15 8.83 25.77
CA PRO A 339 2.58 8.92 25.43
C PRO A 339 3.31 10.00 26.26
N GLY A 340 4.55 9.72 26.68
CA GLY A 340 5.42 10.70 27.34
C GLY A 340 5.13 11.02 28.82
N LYS A 341 4.15 10.35 29.46
CA LYS A 341 3.85 10.56 30.89
C LYS A 341 4.67 9.64 31.80
N LYS A 342 5.28 10.21 32.84
CA LYS A 342 6.07 9.48 33.85
C LYS A 342 5.20 8.64 34.80
N PHE A 343 3.91 8.97 34.94
CA PHE A 343 2.96 8.33 35.84
C PHE A 343 1.61 8.10 35.16
N CYS A 344 0.92 7.03 35.56
CA CYS A 344 -0.45 6.77 35.14
C CYS A 344 -1.39 7.84 35.70
N THR A 345 -2.14 8.51 34.82
CA THR A 345 -3.10 9.57 35.20
C THR A 345 -4.31 9.05 36.00
N LYS A 346 -4.58 7.73 35.96
CA LYS A 346 -5.71 7.12 36.67
C LYS A 346 -5.36 6.60 38.07
N CYS A 347 -4.17 6.00 38.25
CA CYS A 347 -3.80 5.36 39.51
C CYS A 347 -2.49 5.86 40.14
N GLY A 348 -1.78 6.78 39.47
CA GLY A 348 -0.52 7.33 39.98
C GLY A 348 0.70 6.40 39.89
N ALA A 349 0.53 5.15 39.43
CA ALA A 349 1.65 4.21 39.31
C ALA A 349 2.74 4.74 38.36
N PRO A 350 4.03 4.61 38.71
CA PRO A 350 5.13 4.95 37.82
C PRO A 350 5.09 4.02 36.60
N VAL A 351 5.11 4.61 35.42
CA VAL A 351 5.22 3.85 34.17
C VAL A 351 6.69 3.53 34.01
N ALA A 352 7.06 2.24 34.02
CA ALA A 352 8.42 1.81 33.75
C ALA A 352 8.84 2.41 32.39
N GLN A 353 9.70 3.42 32.43
CA GLN A 353 10.19 4.06 31.23
C GLN A 353 10.96 3.00 30.44
N ALA A 354 10.68 2.90 29.14
CA ALA A 354 11.72 2.46 28.22
C ALA A 354 12.92 3.36 28.51
N GLN A 355 13.98 2.79 29.07
CA GLN A 355 15.16 3.53 29.51
C GLN A 355 15.61 4.45 28.37
N THR A 356 15.70 5.75 28.64
CA THR A 356 16.27 6.72 27.70
C THR A 356 17.74 6.34 27.50
N THR A 357 17.99 5.55 26.47
CA THR A 357 19.34 5.30 25.98
C THR A 357 19.73 6.51 25.14
N SER A 358 20.85 7.13 25.49
CA SER A 358 21.46 8.17 24.66
C SER A 358 22.52 7.51 23.78
N THR A 359 22.77 8.06 22.60
CA THR A 359 23.81 7.56 21.68
C THR A 359 25.04 8.44 21.73
N CYS A 360 26.22 7.83 21.83
CA CYS A 360 27.50 8.53 21.81
C CYS A 360 27.64 9.32 20.49
N PRO A 361 27.87 10.64 20.51
CA PRO A 361 27.94 11.45 19.30
C PRO A 361 29.16 11.09 18.43
N GLN A 362 30.18 10.42 18.98
CA GLN A 362 31.40 10.06 18.25
C GLN A 362 31.35 8.67 17.61
N CYS A 363 30.68 7.68 18.23
CA CYS A 363 30.71 6.29 17.74
C CYS A 363 29.34 5.61 17.66
N GLY A 364 28.26 6.30 18.00
CA GLY A 364 26.89 5.78 17.90
C GLY A 364 26.52 4.72 18.95
N THR A 365 27.43 4.34 19.84
CA THR A 365 27.16 3.36 20.90
C THR A 365 26.14 3.92 21.90
N THR A 366 25.09 3.16 22.17
CA THR A 366 24.07 3.50 23.19
C THR A 366 24.63 3.35 24.59
N PHE A 367 24.30 4.31 25.46
CA PHE A 367 24.72 4.36 26.84
C PHE A 367 23.55 4.76 27.76
N GLY A 368 23.63 4.35 29.03
CA GLY A 368 22.64 4.67 30.06
C GLY A 368 22.82 6.07 30.67
N PRO A 369 21.78 6.66 31.27
CA PRO A 369 21.78 8.05 31.74
C PRO A 369 22.82 8.38 32.84
N GLU A 370 23.48 7.38 33.43
CA GLU A 370 24.50 7.56 34.48
C GLU A 370 25.95 7.33 33.99
N GLN A 371 26.17 7.06 32.70
CA GLN A 371 27.52 6.81 32.16
C GLN A 371 28.25 8.13 31.85
N LEU A 372 29.33 8.41 32.59
CA LEU A 372 30.20 9.58 32.38
C LEU A 372 31.14 9.44 31.17
N PHE A 373 31.43 8.20 30.76
CA PHE A 373 32.32 7.89 29.63
C PHE A 373 31.71 6.82 28.73
N CYS A 374 31.93 6.94 27.43
CA CYS A 374 31.55 5.92 26.47
C CYS A 374 32.45 4.68 26.65
N GLY A 375 31.85 3.53 26.96
CA GLY A 375 32.57 2.27 27.12
C GLY A 375 33.24 1.72 25.86
N ASN A 376 32.95 2.31 24.68
CA ASN A 376 33.53 1.89 23.40
C ASN A 376 34.66 2.82 22.93
N CYS A 377 34.42 4.15 22.89
CA CYS A 377 35.40 5.11 22.37
C CYS A 377 36.09 5.98 23.43
N GLY A 378 35.71 5.85 24.71
CA GLY A 378 36.32 6.61 25.82
C GLY A 378 35.91 8.09 25.89
N LEU A 379 35.06 8.57 24.98
CA LEU A 379 34.55 9.95 25.01
C LEU A 379 33.83 10.23 26.33
N ARG A 380 34.11 11.38 26.95
CA ARG A 380 33.37 11.85 28.12
C ARG A 380 32.00 12.39 27.68
N LEU A 381 30.94 11.86 28.29
CA LEU A 381 29.54 12.07 27.91
C LEU A 381 28.81 13.10 28.80
N SER A 382 29.52 13.69 29.76
CA SER A 382 29.04 14.70 30.72
C SER A 382 29.94 15.94 30.76
#